data_AF-A0A5P9ETA5-F1
#
_entry.id   AF-A0A5P9ETA5-F1
#
_cell.length_a   1.000
_cell.length_b   1.000
_cell.length_c   1.000
_cell.angle_alpha   90.00
_cell.angle_beta   90.00
_cell.angle_gamma   90.00
#
_symmetry.space_group_name_H-M   'P 1'
#
loop_
_entity.id
_entity.type
_entity.pdbx_description
1 polymer ?
#
loop_
_entity_poly.entity_id
_entity_poly.type
_entity_poly.pdbx_seq_one_letter_code
_entity_poly.pdbx_strand_id
1 'polypeptide(L)'
;MDEKYQVQLLKESPLFDADWYRSQHSDVVGIKLTPEQHYLRYGWRMGRSPSALFCGVSYLEKYPDVVQSNENPLVHYLRFGRREGREIKSVKQIRNNIKKDIGVDLGKLFSPDSEEAQFELNIPLINQLKETQHLLEKYVRRCHELEYQIIDEKL
;
A
#
# COMPACT_ATOMS: atom_id res chain seq x y z
N MET A 1 -18.04 3.81 -13.92
CA MET A 1 -17.13 4.82 -14.50
C MET A 1 -16.07 4.07 -15.29
N ASP A 2 -15.70 4.54 -16.48
CA ASP A 2 -14.74 3.85 -17.33
C ASP A 2 -13.37 3.73 -16.64
N GLU A 3 -12.76 2.55 -16.74
CA GLU A 3 -11.45 2.27 -16.14
C GLU A 3 -10.37 3.12 -16.79
N LYS A 4 -10.44 3.33 -18.12
CA LYS A 4 -9.44 4.14 -18.84
C LYS A 4 -9.41 5.57 -18.33
N TYR A 5 -10.58 6.14 -18.05
CA TYR A 5 -10.68 7.47 -17.46
C TYR A 5 -10.02 7.54 -16.08
N GLN A 6 -10.27 6.54 -15.21
CA GLN A 6 -9.65 6.52 -13.88
C GLN A 6 -8.15 6.31 -13.94
N VAL A 7 -7.67 5.43 -14.83
CA VAL A 7 -6.22 5.26 -15.07
C VAL A 7 -5.60 6.56 -15.55
N GLN A 8 -6.24 7.27 -16.47
CA GLN A 8 -5.75 8.56 -16.94
C GLN A 8 -5.73 9.61 -15.82
N LEU A 9 -6.78 9.65 -15.00
CA LEU A 9 -6.87 10.53 -13.84
C LEU A 9 -5.74 10.27 -12.83
N LEU A 10 -5.35 9.00 -12.64
CA LEU A 10 -4.20 8.65 -11.80
C LEU A 10 -2.89 9.12 -12.44
N LYS A 11 -2.69 8.88 -13.75
CA LYS A 11 -1.46 9.28 -14.47
C LYS A 11 -1.19 10.77 -14.44
N GLU A 12 -2.24 11.58 -14.56
CA GLU A 12 -2.14 13.05 -14.56
C GLU A 12 -1.99 13.62 -13.14
N SER A 13 -2.17 12.80 -12.12
CA SER A 13 -2.13 13.25 -10.73
C SER A 13 -0.71 13.28 -10.18
N PRO A 14 -0.27 14.38 -9.54
CA PRO A 14 1.00 14.41 -8.82
C PRO A 14 0.97 13.56 -7.53
N LEU A 15 -0.18 13.00 -7.18
CA LEU A 15 -0.36 12.11 -6.02
C LEU A 15 -0.26 10.63 -6.38
N PHE A 16 -0.02 10.31 -7.67
CA PHE A 16 0.39 8.98 -8.10
C PHE A 16 1.83 9.06 -8.63
N ASP A 17 2.69 8.18 -8.14
CA ASP A 17 4.08 8.10 -8.60
C ASP A 17 4.36 6.65 -8.98
N ALA A 18 4.40 6.38 -10.29
CA ALA A 18 4.54 5.04 -10.85
C ALA A 18 5.89 4.39 -10.50
N ASP A 19 6.97 5.18 -10.47
CA ASP A 19 8.32 4.67 -10.15
C ASP A 19 8.43 4.38 -8.66
N TRP A 20 7.93 5.29 -7.83
CA TRP A 20 7.83 5.06 -6.39
C TRP A 20 6.96 3.82 -6.11
N TYR A 21 5.79 3.71 -6.74
CA TYR A 21 4.88 2.58 -6.54
C TYR A 21 5.54 1.25 -6.87
N ARG A 22 6.25 1.16 -8.01
CA ARG A 22 7.04 -0.04 -8.37
C ARG A 22 8.15 -0.33 -7.36
N SER A 23 8.87 0.70 -6.92
CA SER A 23 9.96 0.53 -5.95
C SER A 23 9.50 -0.01 -4.61
N GLN A 24 8.27 0.30 -4.19
CA GLN A 24 7.69 -0.18 -2.94
C GLN A 24 7.05 -1.57 -3.05
N HIS A 25 6.79 -2.03 -4.27
CA HIS A 25 5.98 -3.23 -4.55
C HIS A 25 6.63 -4.09 -5.63
N SER A 26 7.71 -4.78 -5.26
CA SER A 26 8.44 -5.68 -6.16
C SER A 26 7.61 -6.87 -6.64
N ASP A 27 6.54 -7.23 -5.94
CA ASP A 27 5.58 -8.26 -6.33
C ASP A 27 4.74 -7.88 -7.56
N VAL A 28 4.72 -6.59 -7.94
CA VAL A 28 4.09 -6.11 -9.17
C VAL A 28 5.02 -6.34 -10.38
N VAL A 29 6.32 -6.59 -10.14
CA VAL A 29 7.30 -6.86 -11.19
C VAL A 29 7.02 -8.24 -11.81
N GLY A 30 6.58 -8.24 -13.06
CA GLY A 30 6.21 -9.45 -13.81
C GLY A 30 4.71 -9.59 -14.10
N ILE A 31 3.88 -8.72 -13.50
CA ILE A 31 2.46 -8.63 -13.84
C ILE A 31 2.31 -7.77 -15.11
N LYS A 32 1.43 -8.17 -16.04
CA LYS A 32 1.14 -7.42 -17.29
C LYS A 32 0.31 -6.14 -17.09
N LEU A 33 0.29 -5.58 -15.87
CA LEU A 33 -0.46 -4.37 -15.53
C LEU A 33 0.49 -3.19 -15.33
N THR A 34 0.07 -2.03 -15.79
CA THR A 34 0.72 -0.77 -15.38
C THR A 34 0.50 -0.51 -13.89
N PRO A 35 1.38 0.24 -13.20
CA PRO A 35 1.21 0.57 -11.79
C PRO A 35 -0.15 1.20 -11.46
N GLU A 36 -0.68 2.04 -12.35
CA GLU A 36 -1.98 2.69 -12.19
C GLU A 36 -3.11 1.68 -12.27
N GLN A 37 -3.06 0.77 -13.24
CA GLN A 37 -4.04 -0.32 -13.36
C GLN A 37 -3.98 -1.26 -12.14
N HIS A 38 -2.77 -1.63 -11.72
CA HIS A 38 -2.58 -2.45 -10.53
C HIS A 38 -3.13 -1.76 -9.29
N TYR A 39 -2.77 -0.48 -9.09
CA TYR A 39 -3.25 0.29 -7.97
C TYR A 39 -4.77 0.41 -7.98
N LEU A 40 -5.37 0.76 -9.12
CA LEU A 40 -6.81 0.96 -9.29
C LEU A 40 -7.61 -0.31 -9.00
N ARG A 41 -7.13 -1.47 -9.48
CA ARG A 41 -7.83 -2.75 -9.35
C ARG A 41 -7.60 -3.41 -7.99
N TYR A 42 -6.38 -3.34 -7.47
CA TYR A 42 -5.96 -4.15 -6.31
C TYR A 42 -5.27 -3.32 -5.23
N GLY A 43 -4.30 -2.49 -5.62
CA GLY A 43 -3.38 -1.86 -4.67
C GLY A 43 -4.07 -1.09 -3.55
N TRP A 44 -5.09 -0.30 -3.84
CA TRP A 44 -5.78 0.49 -2.81
C TRP A 44 -6.54 -0.36 -1.79
N ARG A 45 -7.09 -1.51 -2.21
CA ARG A 45 -7.79 -2.47 -1.31
C ARG A 45 -6.82 -3.22 -0.41
N MET A 46 -5.60 -3.43 -0.90
CA MET A 46 -4.49 -3.96 -0.13
C MET A 46 -3.83 -2.92 0.79
N GLY A 47 -4.40 -1.71 0.91
CA GLY A 47 -3.84 -0.63 1.71
C GLY A 47 -2.54 -0.02 1.15
N ARG A 48 -2.19 -0.30 -0.11
CA ARG A 48 -0.99 0.27 -0.74
C ARG A 48 -1.19 1.77 -0.95
N SER A 49 -0.11 2.53 -0.80
CA SER A 49 -0.12 3.95 -1.11
C SER A 49 0.26 4.14 -2.58
N PRO A 50 -0.38 5.08 -3.31
CA PRO A 50 -0.06 5.37 -4.72
C PRO A 50 1.20 6.24 -4.88
N SER A 51 1.60 6.95 -3.82
CA SER A 51 2.82 7.77 -3.79
C SER A 51 3.25 8.03 -2.34
N ALA A 52 4.43 8.62 -2.16
CA ALA A 52 4.87 9.10 -0.85
C ALA A 52 3.97 10.23 -0.29
N LEU A 53 3.26 10.96 -1.14
CA LEU A 53 2.48 12.15 -0.79
C LEU A 53 1.04 11.83 -0.35
N PHE A 54 0.55 10.63 -0.64
CA PHE A 54 -0.83 10.23 -0.34
C PHE A 54 -0.88 8.86 0.33
N CYS A 55 -1.37 8.82 1.58
CA CYS A 55 -1.66 7.59 2.29
C CYS A 55 -3.15 7.24 2.17
N GLY A 56 -3.47 6.25 1.32
CA GLY A 56 -4.85 5.83 1.08
C GLY A 56 -5.55 5.29 2.34
N VAL A 57 -4.83 4.52 3.16
CA VAL A 57 -5.34 3.98 4.42
C VAL A 57 -5.76 5.11 5.37
N SER A 58 -4.87 6.09 5.61
CA SER A 58 -5.19 7.22 6.48
C SER A 58 -6.35 8.06 5.96
N TYR A 59 -6.51 8.15 4.64
CA TYR A 59 -7.65 8.85 4.03
C TYR A 59 -8.97 8.10 4.29
N LEU A 60 -8.98 6.77 4.10
CA LEU A 60 -10.17 5.94 4.37
C LEU A 60 -10.53 5.89 5.86
N GLU A 61 -9.55 5.86 6.76
CA GLU A 61 -9.77 5.94 8.21
C GLU A 61 -10.44 7.26 8.61
N LYS A 62 -10.05 8.38 7.98
CA LYS A 62 -10.60 9.70 8.28
C LYS A 62 -11.98 9.92 7.65
N TYR A 63 -12.28 9.25 6.54
CA TYR A 63 -13.49 9.48 5.75
C TYR A 63 -14.30 8.19 5.54
N PRO A 64 -15.12 7.77 6.53
CA PRO A 64 -15.91 6.54 6.47
C PRO A 64 -16.95 6.52 5.34
N ASP A 65 -17.41 7.67 4.87
CA ASP A 65 -18.31 7.80 3.73
C ASP A 65 -17.66 7.28 2.43
N VAL A 66 -16.35 7.47 2.27
CA VAL A 66 -15.60 6.95 1.14
C VAL A 66 -15.50 5.43 1.22
N VAL A 67 -15.29 4.89 2.42
CA VAL A 67 -15.30 3.44 2.65
C VAL A 67 -16.66 2.85 2.27
N GLN A 68 -17.76 3.49 2.69
CA GLN A 68 -19.12 3.05 2.37
C GLN A 68 -19.42 3.11 0.86
N SER A 69 -18.86 4.10 0.17
CA SER A 69 -18.97 4.21 -1.30
C SER A 69 -18.16 3.17 -2.07
N ASN A 70 -17.24 2.46 -1.39
CA ASN A 70 -16.31 1.49 -1.97
C ASN A 70 -15.51 2.06 -3.17
N GLU A 71 -15.24 3.36 -3.15
CA GLU A 71 -14.47 4.05 -4.19
C GLU A 71 -12.98 4.06 -3.84
N ASN A 72 -12.13 4.01 -4.87
CA ASN A 72 -10.68 4.15 -4.69
C ASN A 72 -10.38 5.51 -4.02
N PRO A 73 -9.60 5.55 -2.92
CA PRO A 73 -9.42 6.75 -2.12
C PRO A 73 -8.74 7.89 -2.90
N LEU A 74 -7.77 7.58 -3.76
CA LEU A 74 -7.12 8.61 -4.57
C LEU A 74 -8.07 9.11 -5.67
N VAL A 75 -8.82 8.22 -6.33
CA VAL A 75 -9.83 8.62 -7.33
C VAL A 75 -10.88 9.52 -6.69
N HIS A 76 -11.43 9.12 -5.54
CA HIS A 76 -12.39 9.94 -4.80
C HIS A 76 -11.80 11.31 -4.43
N TYR A 77 -10.57 11.34 -3.91
CA TYR A 77 -9.91 12.58 -3.54
C TYR A 77 -9.74 13.52 -4.75
N LEU A 78 -9.31 13.00 -5.89
CA LEU A 78 -9.11 13.80 -7.10
C LEU A 78 -10.43 14.35 -7.68
N ARG A 79 -11.52 13.59 -7.57
CA ARG A 79 -12.84 13.99 -8.09
C ARG A 79 -13.59 14.95 -7.17
N PHE A 80 -13.57 14.66 -5.87
CA PHE A 80 -14.42 15.31 -4.88
C PHE A 80 -13.62 15.86 -3.73
N GLY A 81 -12.80 15.01 -3.08
CA GLY A 81 -12.15 15.34 -1.82
C GLY A 81 -11.32 16.61 -1.85
N ARG A 82 -10.61 16.89 -2.95
CA ARG A 82 -9.85 18.15 -3.10
C ARG A 82 -10.75 19.39 -3.08
N ARG A 83 -11.89 19.35 -3.77
CA ARG A 83 -12.85 20.48 -3.83
C ARG A 83 -13.62 20.63 -2.52
N GLU A 84 -13.82 19.52 -1.81
CA GLU A 84 -14.44 19.48 -0.49
C GLU A 84 -13.49 19.89 0.64
N GLY A 85 -12.21 20.17 0.35
CA GLY A 85 -11.22 20.55 1.35
C GLY A 85 -10.79 19.39 2.25
N ARG A 86 -10.95 18.13 1.80
CA ARG A 86 -10.52 16.96 2.56
C ARG A 86 -9.00 16.95 2.71
N GLU A 87 -8.54 16.61 3.90
CA GLU A 87 -7.13 16.54 4.22
C GLU A 87 -6.54 15.22 3.75
N ILE A 88 -5.31 15.29 3.27
CA ILE A 88 -4.49 14.12 2.93
C ILE A 88 -3.26 14.11 3.82
N LYS A 89 -2.76 12.91 4.11
CA LYS A 89 -1.49 12.72 4.81
C LYS A 89 -0.51 12.01 3.90
N SER A 90 0.73 12.48 3.89
CA SER A 90 1.85 11.79 3.28
C SER A 90 2.27 10.58 4.11
N VAL A 91 2.85 9.58 3.45
CA VAL A 91 3.39 8.39 4.13
C VAL A 91 4.46 8.79 5.16
N LYS A 92 5.23 9.85 4.89
CA LYS A 92 6.23 10.39 5.83
C LYS A 92 5.58 10.93 7.11
N GLN A 93 4.47 11.67 7.01
CA GLN A 93 3.75 12.18 8.17
C GLN A 93 3.21 11.03 9.04
N ILE A 94 2.68 9.97 8.42
CA ILE A 94 2.22 8.79 9.15
C ILE A 94 3.38 8.13 9.91
N ARG A 95 4.51 7.89 9.24
CA ARG A 95 5.71 7.29 9.87
C ARG A 95 6.23 8.10 11.06
N ASN A 96 6.21 9.44 10.97
CA ASN A 96 6.67 10.30 12.05
C ASN A 96 5.75 10.26 13.28
N ASN A 97 4.44 10.16 13.08
CA ASN A 97 3.49 10.04 14.18
C ASN A 97 3.69 8.72 14.93
N ILE A 98 3.88 7.62 14.20
CA ILE A 98 4.20 6.30 14.78
C ILE A 98 5.48 6.36 15.64
N LYS A 99 6.55 7.01 15.16
CA LYS A 99 7.78 7.18 15.97
C LYS A 99 7.54 7.91 17.29
N LYS A 100 6.65 8.91 17.27
CA LYS A 100 6.31 9.70 18.47
C LYS A 100 5.47 8.90 19.46
N ASP A 101 4.54 8.09 18.97
CA ASP A 101 3.56 7.40 19.82
C ASP A 101 4.12 6.11 20.44
N ILE A 102 5.08 5.44 19.80
CA ILE A 102 5.68 4.18 20.32
C ILE A 102 7.02 4.44 21.06
N GLY A 103 7.60 5.64 20.96
CA GLY A 103 8.86 5.99 21.64
C GLY A 103 10.11 5.23 21.14
N VAL A 104 10.01 4.51 20.02
CA VAL A 104 11.12 3.76 19.39
C VAL A 104 11.71 4.53 18.22
N ASP A 105 13.03 4.73 18.26
CA ASP A 105 13.76 5.32 17.15
C ASP A 105 14.00 4.29 16.04
N LEU A 106 13.00 4.11 15.18
CA LEU A 106 13.07 3.21 14.01
C LEU A 106 14.21 3.58 13.04
N GLY A 107 14.78 4.80 13.11
CA GLY A 107 15.94 5.18 12.31
C GLY A 107 17.22 4.46 12.73
N LYS A 108 17.35 4.10 14.02
CA LYS A 108 18.47 3.31 14.55
C LYS A 108 18.35 1.81 14.28
N LEU A 109 17.14 1.31 14.01
CA LEU A 109 16.89 -0.11 13.72
C LEU A 109 17.19 -0.49 12.26
N PHE A 110 17.25 0.49 11.35
CA PHE A 110 17.43 0.26 9.91
C PHE A 110 18.52 1.16 9.30
N SER A 111 19.44 1.68 10.11
CA SER A 111 20.59 2.43 9.58
C SER A 111 21.55 1.43 8.92
N PRO A 112 21.95 1.63 7.65
CA PRO A 112 22.83 0.70 6.94
C PRO A 112 24.25 0.62 7.54
N ASP A 113 24.62 1.60 8.36
CA ASP A 113 25.95 1.72 8.98
C ASP A 113 26.05 1.10 10.39
N SER A 114 24.99 0.49 10.93
CA SER A 114 25.11 -0.28 12.18
C SER A 114 25.57 -1.69 11.85
N GLU A 115 26.86 -1.97 12.06
CA GLU A 115 27.43 -3.32 12.11
C GLU A 115 26.47 -4.23 12.87
N GLU A 116 25.93 -5.22 12.15
CA GLU A 116 25.15 -6.36 12.63
C GLU A 116 24.62 -6.21 14.06
N ALA A 117 23.58 -5.40 14.23
CA ALA A 117 22.74 -5.52 15.41
C ALA A 117 22.02 -6.87 15.29
N GLN A 118 22.71 -7.94 15.69
CA GLN A 118 22.13 -9.22 16.04
C GLN A 118 21.24 -8.98 17.27
N PHE A 119 20.04 -8.48 17.01
CA PHE A 119 18.93 -8.66 17.93
C PHE A 119 18.57 -10.14 17.85
N GLU A 120 19.28 -10.97 18.61
CA GLU A 120 18.72 -12.25 19.04
C GLU A 120 17.60 -11.95 20.03
N LEU A 121 16.44 -11.59 19.48
CA LEU A 121 15.17 -11.83 20.15
C LEU A 121 15.09 -13.35 20.32
N ASN A 122 15.61 -13.86 21.43
CA ASN A 122 15.60 -15.29 21.76
C ASN A 122 14.17 -15.69 22.16
N ILE A 123 13.25 -15.53 21.23
CA ILE A 123 11.90 -16.03 21.27
C ILE A 123 11.93 -17.31 20.42
N PRO A 124 11.51 -18.48 20.94
CA PRO A 124 11.34 -19.71 20.17
C PRO A 124 10.55 -19.55 18.86
N LEU A 125 9.84 -18.42 18.75
CA LEU A 125 9.09 -17.95 17.61
C LEU A 125 9.97 -17.59 16.39
N ILE A 126 11.30 -17.40 16.45
CA ILE A 126 12.07 -16.96 15.25
C ILE A 126 12.13 -18.00 14.12
N ASN A 127 12.30 -19.29 14.44
CA ASN A 127 12.24 -20.35 13.43
C ASN A 127 10.79 -20.57 12.96
N GLN A 128 9.83 -20.49 13.88
CA GLN A 128 8.42 -20.43 13.52
C GLN A 128 8.11 -19.18 12.70
N LEU A 129 8.82 -18.06 12.86
CA LEU A 129 8.59 -16.82 12.12
C LEU A 129 9.08 -16.97 10.70
N LYS A 130 10.21 -17.64 10.46
CA LYS A 130 10.70 -17.91 9.09
C LYS A 130 9.80 -18.91 8.38
N GLU A 131 9.37 -19.97 9.06
CA GLU A 131 8.42 -20.94 8.52
C GLU A 131 7.04 -20.31 8.32
N THR A 132 6.58 -19.48 9.25
CA THR A 132 5.32 -18.73 9.16
C THR A 132 5.41 -17.64 8.11
N GLN A 133 6.54 -16.94 7.97
CA GLN A 133 6.76 -15.95 6.92
C GLN A 133 6.79 -16.61 5.56
N HIS A 134 7.50 -17.73 5.40
CA HIS A 134 7.51 -18.50 4.16
C HIS A 134 6.13 -19.07 3.82
N LEU A 135 5.40 -19.56 4.83
CA LEU A 135 4.04 -20.06 4.67
C LEU A 135 3.06 -18.94 4.33
N LEU A 136 3.21 -17.76 4.95
CA LEU A 136 2.43 -16.56 4.65
C LEU A 136 2.77 -16.01 3.27
N GLU A 137 4.03 -15.98 2.85
CA GLU A 137 4.44 -15.61 1.49
C GLU A 137 3.87 -16.59 0.47
N LYS A 138 3.90 -17.89 0.76
CA LYS A 138 3.28 -18.93 -0.06
C LYS A 138 1.76 -18.81 -0.09
N TYR A 139 1.12 -18.52 1.04
CA TYR A 139 -0.33 -18.30 1.13
C TYR A 139 -0.73 -17.01 0.44
N VAL A 140 0.00 -15.92 0.59
CA VAL A 140 -0.23 -14.64 -0.08
C VAL A 140 -0.04 -14.80 -1.58
N ARG A 141 1.01 -15.48 -2.04
CA ARG A 141 1.20 -15.81 -3.46
C ARG A 141 0.08 -16.72 -3.99
N ARG A 142 -0.37 -17.70 -3.21
CA ARG A 142 -1.47 -18.60 -3.57
C ARG A 142 -2.84 -17.90 -3.54
N CYS A 143 -3.08 -17.00 -2.59
CA CYS A 143 -4.25 -16.15 -2.53
C CYS A 143 -4.25 -15.16 -3.69
N HIS A 144 -3.10 -14.60 -4.07
CA HIS A 144 -2.95 -13.82 -5.28
C HIS A 144 -3.32 -14.65 -6.52
N GLU A 145 -2.74 -15.84 -6.70
CA GLU A 145 -3.09 -16.73 -7.82
C GLU A 145 -4.58 -17.12 -7.85
N LEU A 146 -5.20 -17.38 -6.69
CA LEU A 146 -6.60 -17.80 -6.57
C LEU A 146 -7.61 -16.64 -6.67
N GLU A 147 -7.29 -15.46 -6.16
CA GLU A 147 -8.13 -14.25 -6.30
C GLU A 147 -8.22 -13.79 -7.75
N TYR A 148 -7.17 -14.01 -8.56
CA TYR A 148 -7.22 -13.72 -10.00
C TYR A 148 -8.02 -14.77 -10.79
N GLN A 149 -8.00 -16.05 -10.39
CA GLN A 149 -8.78 -17.11 -11.05
C GLN A 149 -10.29 -16.99 -10.80
N ILE A 150 -10.72 -16.57 -9.60
CA ILE A 150 -12.15 -16.43 -9.27
C ILE A 150 -12.78 -15.18 -9.94
N ILE A 151 -11.99 -14.17 -10.27
CA ILE A 151 -12.48 -12.94 -10.92
C ILE A 151 -12.66 -13.13 -12.43
N ASP A 152 -11.83 -13.93 -13.10
CA ASP A 152 -11.95 -14.19 -14.54
C ASP A 152 -13.00 -15.27 -14.89
N GLU A 153 -13.37 -16.18 -13.97
CA GLU A 153 -14.42 -17.20 -14.22
C GLU A 153 -15.87 -16.68 -14.06
N LYS A 154 -16.06 -15.40 -13.69
CA LYS A 154 -17.39 -14.77 -13.57
C LYS A 154 -17.65 -13.63 -14.56
N LEU A 155 -16.85 -13.52 -15.63
CA LEU A 155 -17.11 -12.64 -16.78
C LEU A 155 -17.58 -13.44 -18.00
#